data_AF-A0A970TEB1-F1
#
_entry.id   AF-A0A970TEB1-F1
#
_cell.length_a   1.000
_cell.length_b   1.000
_cell.length_c   1.000
_cell.angle_alpha   90.00
_cell.angle_beta   90.00
_cell.angle_gamma   90.00
#
_symmetry.space_group_name_H-M   'P 1'
#
loop_
_entity.id
_entity.type
_entity.pdbx_description
1 polymer ?
#
loop_
_entity_poly.entity_id
_entity_poly.type
_entity_poly.pdbx_seq_one_letter_code
_entity_poly.pdbx_strand_id
1 'polypeptide(L)'
;MSILKKRKPNRSRWGDLFVYLVLLIFGWFFILPLLYAVNSAFKPLDEIFLFPPRLWVSKPTLDNFADLFVLMGKTWVPFTRYIFNTVFITVVGTLGHLLVSSMAAYVLSKYKFPGGKAFFTIVVTALMFTPQVMAIPNYLVMTKLGWVNTYWSIIVPAFAAPIGLFLMKQFMEQIPDVLIEAAKVDGAKEVRIYFRIVMPLVKPASLTLSIFSILNLWNTRASNFIYNEELKTLPYALSQIVSGGQIARAGVSAAVTLFILIVPLLFFIFAQSSIIETMASSGIKE
;
A
#
# COMPACT_ATOMS: atom_id res chain seq x y z
N MET A 1 -1.92 43.64 26.65
CA MET A 1 -2.60 42.34 26.81
C MET A 1 -3.85 42.34 25.93
N SER A 2 -3.69 41.99 24.65
CA SER A 2 -4.78 41.99 23.66
C SER A 2 -5.40 40.59 23.61
N ILE A 3 -6.64 40.47 24.05
CA ILE A 3 -7.41 39.22 24.05
C ILE A 3 -7.74 38.87 22.59
N LEU A 4 -7.06 37.86 22.05
CA LEU A 4 -7.38 37.25 20.76
C LEU A 4 -8.79 36.66 20.84
N LYS A 5 -9.76 37.39 20.30
CA LYS A 5 -11.16 36.97 20.17
C LYS A 5 -11.20 35.79 19.19
N LYS A 6 -11.20 34.55 19.71
CA LYS A 6 -11.39 33.32 18.90
C LYS A 6 -12.63 33.51 18.03
N ARG A 7 -12.45 33.64 16.72
CA ARG A 7 -13.56 33.72 15.75
C ARG A 7 -14.38 32.44 15.88
N LYS A 8 -15.63 32.55 16.34
CA LYS A 8 -16.57 31.42 16.28
C LYS A 8 -16.72 31.04 14.80
N PRO A 9 -16.51 29.77 14.42
CA PRO A 9 -16.68 29.38 13.03
C PRO A 9 -18.14 29.63 12.66
N ASN A 10 -18.38 30.35 11.57
CA ASN A 10 -19.70 30.66 11.04
C ASN A 10 -20.30 29.37 10.42
N ARG A 11 -20.61 28.39 11.26
CA ARG A 11 -21.18 27.09 10.86
C ARG A 11 -22.68 27.23 10.82
N SER A 12 -23.23 27.32 9.61
CA SER A 12 -24.67 27.16 9.40
C SER A 12 -25.02 25.70 9.66
N ARG A 13 -25.97 25.43 10.56
CA ARG A 13 -26.48 24.07 10.83
C ARG A 13 -26.96 23.37 9.54
N TRP A 14 -27.49 24.14 8.59
CA TRP A 14 -27.90 23.67 7.26
C TRP A 14 -26.70 23.33 6.36
N GLY A 15 -25.61 24.08 6.47
CA GLY A 15 -24.37 23.79 5.76
C GLY A 15 -23.73 22.48 6.26
N ASP A 16 -23.66 22.30 7.58
CA ASP A 16 -23.15 21.07 8.18
C ASP A 16 -24.01 19.85 7.80
N LEU A 17 -25.35 19.98 7.84
CA LEU A 17 -26.28 18.92 7.42
C LEU A 17 -26.08 18.52 5.95
N PHE A 18 -25.95 19.50 5.06
CA PHE A 18 -25.69 19.26 3.63
C PHE A 18 -24.37 18.52 3.43
N VAL A 19 -23.30 18.94 4.10
CA VAL A 19 -21.99 18.28 4.05
C VAL A 19 -22.09 16.84 4.55
N TYR A 20 -22.78 16.58 5.67
CA TYR A 20 -22.96 15.21 6.17
C TYR A 20 -23.74 14.32 5.21
N LEU A 21 -24.81 14.83 4.59
CA LEU A 21 -25.58 14.08 3.60
C LEU A 21 -24.73 13.71 2.39
N VAL A 22 -23.97 14.66 1.85
CA VAL A 22 -23.06 14.43 0.73
C VAL A 22 -22.01 13.38 1.10
N LEU A 23 -21.37 13.50 2.27
CA LEU A 23 -20.38 12.53 2.75
C LEU A 23 -20.98 11.14 2.94
N LEU A 24 -22.21 11.02 3.44
CA LEU A 24 -22.90 9.73 3.58
C LEU A 24 -23.20 9.08 2.23
N ILE A 25 -23.65 9.85 1.24
CA ILE A 25 -23.92 9.34 -0.12
C ILE A 25 -22.63 8.80 -0.74
N PHE A 26 -21.55 9.59 -0.71
CA PHE A 26 -20.26 9.14 -1.22
C PHE A 26 -19.70 7.95 -0.44
N GLY A 27 -19.81 7.98 0.89
CA GLY A 27 -19.39 6.87 1.75
C GLY A 27 -20.10 5.57 1.39
N TRP A 28 -21.42 5.62 1.21
CA TRP A 28 -22.19 4.45 0.78
C TRP A 28 -21.77 3.97 -0.61
N PHE A 29 -21.61 4.89 -1.56
CA PHE A 29 -21.17 4.58 -2.92
C PHE A 29 -19.81 3.86 -2.96
N PHE A 30 -18.84 4.29 -2.15
CA PHE A 30 -17.51 3.64 -2.08
C PHE A 30 -17.53 2.28 -1.39
N ILE A 31 -18.49 2.03 -0.48
CA ILE A 31 -18.64 0.74 0.22
C ILE A 31 -19.30 -0.32 -0.68
N LEU A 32 -20.14 0.08 -1.64
CA LEU A 32 -20.85 -0.84 -2.55
C LEU A 32 -19.94 -1.89 -3.23
N PRO A 33 -18.82 -1.54 -3.90
CA PRO A 33 -17.96 -2.53 -4.54
C PRO A 33 -17.33 -3.51 -3.53
N LEU A 34 -17.04 -3.06 -2.32
CA LEU A 34 -16.53 -3.92 -1.25
C LEU A 34 -17.59 -4.92 -0.78
N LEU A 35 -18.82 -4.44 -0.53
CA LEU A 35 -19.95 -5.31 -0.19
C LEU A 35 -20.24 -6.31 -1.31
N TYR A 36 -20.16 -5.87 -2.57
CA TYR A 36 -20.35 -6.74 -3.71
C TYR A 36 -19.27 -7.82 -3.82
N ALA A 37 -18.00 -7.47 -3.59
CA ALA A 37 -16.90 -8.44 -3.59
C ALA A 37 -17.07 -9.49 -2.48
N VAL A 38 -17.44 -9.06 -1.27
CA VAL A 38 -17.71 -9.96 -0.15
C VAL A 38 -18.90 -10.87 -0.47
N ASN A 39 -20.05 -10.32 -0.86
CA ASN A 39 -21.25 -11.12 -1.15
C ASN A 39 -21.03 -12.09 -2.31
N SER A 40 -20.35 -11.65 -3.37
CA SER A 40 -20.14 -12.49 -4.56
C SER A 40 -19.25 -13.69 -4.28
N ALA A 41 -18.33 -13.61 -3.30
CA ALA A 41 -17.52 -14.75 -2.88
C ALA A 41 -18.35 -15.92 -2.29
N PHE A 42 -19.56 -15.63 -1.79
CA PHE A 42 -20.46 -16.63 -1.21
C PHE A 42 -21.64 -17.00 -2.13
N LYS A 43 -21.73 -16.42 -3.34
CA LYS A 43 -22.82 -16.73 -4.28
C LYS A 43 -22.55 -18.05 -5.03
N PRO A 44 -23.57 -18.89 -5.21
CA PRO A 44 -23.46 -20.02 -6.13
C PRO A 44 -23.43 -19.52 -7.59
N LEU A 45 -22.93 -20.35 -8.52
CA LEU A 45 -22.71 -19.95 -9.92
C LEU A 45 -24.00 -19.47 -10.61
N ASP A 46 -25.14 -20.08 -10.31
CA ASP A 46 -26.45 -19.70 -10.85
C ASP A 46 -26.84 -18.27 -10.44
N GLU A 47 -26.48 -17.83 -9.23
CA GLU A 47 -26.75 -16.45 -8.77
C GLU A 47 -25.78 -15.41 -9.35
N ILE A 48 -24.54 -15.80 -9.66
CA ILE A 48 -23.51 -14.88 -10.19
C ILE A 48 -23.88 -14.37 -11.59
N PHE A 49 -24.53 -15.20 -12.40
CA PHE A 49 -24.92 -14.85 -13.77
C PHE A 49 -26.34 -14.28 -13.90
N LEU A 50 -27.07 -14.08 -12.80
CA LEU A 50 -28.40 -13.46 -12.83
C LEU A 50 -28.32 -11.98 -13.24
N PHE A 51 -29.24 -11.57 -14.11
CA PHE A 51 -29.44 -10.17 -14.48
C PHE A 51 -30.84 -9.69 -14.07
N PRO A 52 -30.97 -8.56 -13.35
CA PRO A 52 -29.89 -7.68 -12.86
C PRO A 52 -29.07 -8.32 -11.72
N PRO A 53 -27.76 -8.00 -11.59
CA PRO A 53 -26.91 -8.56 -10.53
C PRO A 53 -27.46 -8.20 -9.15
N ARG A 54 -27.73 -9.22 -8.32
CA ARG A 54 -28.16 -9.01 -6.94
C ARG A 54 -26.98 -8.54 -6.10
N LEU A 55 -27.17 -7.53 -5.26
CA LEU A 55 -26.12 -7.11 -4.32
C LEU A 55 -25.91 -8.15 -3.20
N TRP A 56 -27.01 -8.74 -2.73
CA TRP A 56 -27.01 -9.72 -1.64
C TRP A 56 -27.09 -11.14 -2.19
N VAL A 57 -26.39 -12.07 -1.52
CA VAL A 57 -26.50 -13.50 -1.79
C VAL A 57 -27.84 -14.03 -1.25
N SER A 58 -28.55 -14.85 -2.03
CA SER A 58 -29.81 -15.45 -1.60
C SER A 58 -29.59 -16.83 -0.97
N LYS A 59 -28.66 -17.62 -1.51
CA LYS A 59 -28.27 -18.94 -1.02
C LYS A 59 -26.76 -18.99 -0.76
N PRO A 60 -26.29 -18.53 0.42
CA PRO A 60 -24.86 -18.49 0.69
C PRO A 60 -24.25 -19.90 0.66
N THR A 61 -23.13 -20.05 -0.04
CA THR A 61 -22.35 -21.29 -0.12
C THR A 61 -20.87 -21.03 0.17
N LEU A 62 -20.18 -22.07 0.65
CA LEU A 62 -18.73 -22.11 0.82
C LEU A 62 -18.03 -22.88 -0.31
N ASP A 63 -18.78 -23.39 -1.29
CA ASP A 63 -18.27 -24.20 -2.39
C ASP A 63 -17.17 -23.47 -3.16
N ASN A 64 -17.32 -22.16 -3.39
CA ASN A 64 -16.32 -21.33 -4.07
C ASN A 64 -14.94 -21.39 -3.40
N PHE A 65 -14.90 -21.44 -2.07
CA PHE A 65 -13.65 -21.55 -1.31
C PHE A 65 -13.14 -22.99 -1.31
N ALA A 66 -14.03 -23.98 -1.14
CA ALA A 66 -13.66 -25.39 -1.20
C ALA A 66 -13.04 -25.74 -2.56
N ASP A 67 -13.67 -25.32 -3.65
CA ASP A 67 -13.18 -25.46 -5.02
C ASP A 67 -11.85 -24.75 -5.22
N LEU A 68 -11.68 -23.55 -4.67
CA LEU A 68 -10.40 -22.84 -4.70
C LEU A 68 -9.29 -23.67 -4.04
N PHE A 69 -9.52 -24.21 -2.84
CA PHE A 69 -8.53 -25.04 -2.14
C PHE A 69 -8.23 -26.34 -2.87
N VAL A 70 -9.25 -26.99 -3.46
CA VAL A 70 -9.06 -28.19 -4.29
C VAL A 70 -8.24 -27.88 -5.54
N LEU A 71 -8.51 -26.76 -6.22
CA LEU A 71 -7.76 -26.33 -7.40
C LEU A 71 -6.32 -25.97 -7.05
N MET A 72 -6.08 -25.25 -5.95
CA MET A 72 -4.73 -24.96 -5.47
C MET A 72 -4.00 -26.25 -5.05
N GLY A 73 -4.68 -27.21 -4.43
CA GLY A 73 -4.10 -28.49 -4.02
C GLY A 73 -3.67 -29.40 -5.17
N LYS A 74 -4.18 -29.17 -6.39
CA LYS A 74 -3.74 -29.86 -7.62
C LYS A 74 -2.52 -29.23 -8.29
N THR A 75 -2.04 -28.10 -7.76
CA THR A 75 -0.88 -27.39 -8.32
C THR A 75 0.41 -28.11 -7.94
N TRP A 76 1.42 -28.04 -8.82
CA TRP A 76 2.71 -28.70 -8.60
C TRP A 76 3.46 -28.13 -7.39
N VAL A 77 3.27 -26.84 -7.11
CA VAL A 77 3.85 -26.15 -5.96
C VAL A 77 2.78 -26.00 -4.86
N PRO A 78 3.11 -26.30 -3.59
CA PRO A 78 2.17 -26.18 -2.48
C PRO A 78 1.62 -24.76 -2.30
N PHE A 79 0.35 -24.64 -1.94
CA PHE A 79 -0.31 -23.36 -1.65
C PHE A 79 0.46 -22.50 -0.63
N THR A 80 0.99 -23.15 0.40
CA THR A 80 1.78 -22.51 1.48
C THR A 80 3.04 -21.82 0.97
N ARG A 81 3.66 -22.34 -0.11
CA ARG A 81 4.83 -21.73 -0.73
C ARG A 81 4.48 -20.41 -1.41
N TYR A 82 3.37 -20.35 -2.14
CA TYR A 82 2.91 -19.10 -2.76
C TYR A 82 2.58 -18.02 -1.72
N ILE A 83 1.97 -18.40 -0.59
CA ILE A 83 1.74 -17.51 0.55
C ILE A 83 3.08 -17.00 1.09
N PHE A 84 4.01 -17.91 1.39
CA PHE A 84 5.33 -17.56 1.91
C PHE A 84 6.05 -16.57 0.98
N ASN A 85 6.08 -16.84 -0.32
CA ASN A 85 6.74 -15.98 -1.30
C ASN A 85 6.14 -14.56 -1.29
N THR A 86 4.81 -14.47 -1.24
CA THR A 86 4.10 -13.18 -1.26
C THR A 86 4.32 -12.40 0.03
N VAL A 87 4.21 -13.07 1.18
CA VAL A 87 4.47 -12.47 2.50
C VAL A 87 5.93 -12.03 2.60
N PHE A 88 6.88 -12.88 2.19
CA PHE A 88 8.30 -12.58 2.21
C PHE A 88 8.63 -11.36 1.36
N ILE A 89 8.20 -11.34 0.09
CA ILE A 89 8.42 -10.20 -0.82
C ILE A 89 7.78 -8.93 -0.26
N THR A 90 6.55 -9.01 0.26
CA THR A 90 5.81 -7.85 0.77
C THR A 90 6.45 -7.29 2.03
N VAL A 91 6.80 -8.12 3.00
CA VAL A 91 7.38 -7.71 4.28
C VAL A 91 8.79 -7.17 4.08
N VAL A 92 9.67 -7.94 3.41
CA VAL A 92 11.06 -7.51 3.18
C VAL A 92 11.08 -6.28 2.28
N GLY A 93 10.30 -6.28 1.20
CA GLY A 93 10.12 -5.16 0.29
C GLY A 93 9.69 -3.88 1.00
N THR A 94 8.65 -3.96 1.84
CA THR A 94 8.13 -2.80 2.57
C THR A 94 9.08 -2.29 3.64
N LEU A 95 9.69 -3.18 4.43
CA LEU A 95 10.63 -2.77 5.47
C LEU A 95 11.89 -2.13 4.86
N GLY A 96 12.45 -2.72 3.81
CA GLY A 96 13.61 -2.13 3.14
C GLY A 96 13.26 -0.83 2.42
N HIS A 97 12.08 -0.74 1.80
CA HIS A 97 11.61 0.52 1.19
C HIS A 97 11.45 1.62 2.25
N LEU A 98 10.79 1.31 3.37
CA LEU A 98 10.65 2.25 4.47
C LEU A 98 12.02 2.71 4.98
N LEU A 99 12.90 1.79 5.34
CA LEU A 99 14.22 2.10 5.89
C LEU A 99 15.10 2.91 4.94
N VAL A 100 15.23 2.48 3.68
CA VAL A 100 16.09 3.16 2.70
C VAL A 100 15.54 4.55 2.38
N SER A 101 14.23 4.65 2.16
CA SER A 101 13.60 5.93 1.83
C SER A 101 13.63 6.92 2.99
N SER A 102 13.39 6.47 4.23
CA SER A 102 13.39 7.34 5.41
C SER A 102 14.79 7.79 5.79
N MET A 103 15.81 6.94 5.66
CA MET A 103 17.21 7.33 5.88
C MET A 103 17.68 8.37 4.84
N ALA A 104 17.37 8.14 3.57
CA ALA A 104 17.70 9.10 2.50
C ALA A 104 16.96 10.42 2.68
N ALA A 105 15.67 10.37 3.03
CA ALA A 105 14.85 11.54 3.33
C ALA A 105 15.36 12.34 4.55
N TYR A 106 15.84 11.66 5.59
CA TYR A 106 16.40 12.31 6.78
C TYR A 106 17.60 13.18 6.41
N VAL A 107 18.55 12.63 5.64
CA VAL A 107 19.73 13.40 5.21
C VAL A 107 19.35 14.56 4.31
N LEU A 108 18.46 14.34 3.34
CA LEU A 108 18.02 15.36 2.38
C LEU A 108 17.14 16.47 3.00
N SER A 109 16.46 16.20 4.10
CA SER A 109 15.63 17.20 4.80
C SER A 109 16.41 17.95 5.87
N LYS A 110 17.32 17.29 6.59
CA LYS A 110 17.96 17.83 7.81
C LYS A 110 19.38 18.33 7.62
N TYR A 111 20.03 18.02 6.51
CA TYR A 111 21.41 18.42 6.25
C TYR A 111 21.51 19.26 4.99
N LYS A 112 22.27 20.35 5.09
CA LYS A 112 22.67 21.17 3.95
C LYS A 112 24.01 20.65 3.46
N PHE A 113 24.02 20.03 2.29
CA PHE A 113 25.23 19.55 1.64
C PHE A 113 25.22 19.91 0.14
N PRO A 114 26.39 20.10 -0.49
CA PRO A 114 26.45 20.42 -1.92
C PRO A 114 25.82 19.30 -2.75
N GLY A 115 24.89 19.66 -3.65
CA GLY A 115 24.19 18.70 -4.52
C GLY A 115 22.86 18.16 -3.98
N GLY A 116 22.48 18.41 -2.71
CA GLY A 116 21.23 17.89 -2.13
C GLY A 116 19.96 18.25 -2.92
N LYS A 117 19.90 19.49 -3.45
CA LYS A 117 18.80 19.93 -4.33
C LYS A 117 18.76 19.16 -5.66
N ALA A 118 19.92 18.87 -6.25
CA ALA A 118 20.00 18.12 -7.50
C ALA A 118 19.52 16.68 -7.30
N PHE A 119 19.96 16.00 -6.23
CA PHE A 119 19.46 14.68 -5.87
C PHE A 119 17.94 14.66 -5.69
N PHE A 120 17.38 15.63 -4.96
CA PHE A 120 15.93 15.68 -4.77
C PHE A 120 15.18 15.96 -6.09
N THR A 121 15.74 16.80 -6.97
CA THR A 121 15.18 17.05 -8.31
C THR A 121 15.15 15.75 -9.12
N ILE A 122 16.21 14.94 -9.08
CA ILE A 122 16.25 13.63 -9.77
C ILE A 122 15.11 12.72 -9.26
N VAL A 123 14.89 12.66 -7.94
CA VAL A 123 13.79 11.86 -7.36
C VAL A 123 12.43 12.36 -7.86
N VAL A 124 12.20 13.68 -7.85
CA VAL A 124 10.93 14.26 -8.31
C VAL A 124 10.71 14.01 -9.80
N THR A 125 11.75 14.14 -10.63
CA THR A 125 11.68 13.80 -12.05
C THR A 125 11.40 12.31 -12.26
N ALA A 126 11.97 11.43 -11.43
CA ALA A 126 11.70 9.99 -11.50
C ALA A 126 10.23 9.64 -11.19
N LEU A 127 9.52 10.44 -10.39
CA LEU A 127 8.08 10.27 -10.14
C LEU A 127 7.21 10.54 -11.37
N MET A 128 7.73 11.28 -12.35
CA MET A 128 7.00 11.57 -13.60
C MET A 128 6.93 10.36 -14.53
N PHE A 129 7.79 9.36 -14.32
CA PHE A 129 7.80 8.14 -15.12
C PHE A 129 6.78 7.13 -14.59
N THR A 130 6.06 6.49 -15.51
CA THR A 130 5.10 5.45 -15.15
C THR A 130 5.79 4.08 -15.03
N PRO A 131 5.32 3.20 -14.12
CA PRO A 131 5.88 1.85 -13.97
C PRO A 131 5.87 1.03 -15.27
N GLN A 132 4.92 1.28 -16.15
CA GLN A 132 4.73 0.57 -17.41
C GLN A 132 5.87 0.87 -18.40
N VAL A 133 6.28 2.13 -18.51
CA VAL A 133 7.41 2.54 -19.36
C VAL A 133 8.74 2.00 -18.81
N MET A 134 8.85 1.94 -17.48
CA MET A 134 10.05 1.43 -16.80
C MET A 134 10.17 -0.10 -16.80
N ALA A 135 9.15 -0.84 -17.27
CA ALA A 135 9.14 -2.31 -17.20
C ALA A 135 10.30 -2.95 -17.99
N ILE A 136 10.51 -2.54 -19.26
CA ILE A 136 11.59 -3.07 -20.11
C ILE A 136 12.97 -2.67 -19.59
N PRO A 137 13.24 -1.39 -19.28
CA PRO A 137 14.53 -0.99 -18.69
C PRO A 137 14.86 -1.77 -17.41
N ASN A 138 13.89 -1.92 -16.49
CA ASN A 138 14.09 -2.68 -15.26
C ASN A 138 14.42 -4.15 -15.55
N TYR A 139 13.74 -4.79 -16.51
CA TYR A 139 14.06 -6.16 -16.93
C TYR A 139 15.48 -6.31 -17.45
N LEU A 140 15.94 -5.39 -18.29
CA LEU A 140 17.31 -5.40 -18.81
C LEU A 140 18.34 -5.24 -17.69
N VAL A 141 18.08 -4.36 -16.72
CA VAL A 141 18.97 -4.18 -15.55
C VAL A 141 19.01 -5.46 -14.71
N MET A 142 17.87 -6.06 -14.38
CA MET A 142 17.82 -7.30 -13.60
C MET A 142 18.52 -8.46 -14.32
N THR A 143 18.40 -8.52 -15.65
CA THR A 143 19.09 -9.52 -16.47
C THR A 143 20.60 -9.34 -16.43
N LYS A 144 21.09 -8.10 -16.60
CA LYS A 144 22.53 -7.79 -16.51
C LYS A 144 23.11 -8.06 -15.13
N LEU A 145 22.32 -7.87 -14.06
CA LEU A 145 22.71 -8.18 -12.69
C LEU A 145 22.62 -9.68 -12.36
N GLY A 146 22.07 -10.51 -13.25
CA GLY A 146 21.85 -11.94 -12.98
C GLY A 146 20.80 -12.22 -11.91
N TRP A 147 19.91 -11.26 -11.62
CA TRP A 147 18.88 -11.40 -10.57
C TRP A 147 17.55 -11.94 -11.11
N VAL A 148 17.41 -12.09 -12.43
CA VAL A 148 16.25 -12.76 -13.03
C VAL A 148 16.07 -14.13 -12.38
N ASN A 149 14.82 -14.50 -12.13
CA ASN A 149 14.43 -15.73 -11.45
C ASN A 149 14.86 -15.80 -9.98
N THR A 150 14.93 -14.65 -9.29
CA THR A 150 15.16 -14.56 -7.83
C THR A 150 14.19 -13.56 -7.21
N TYR A 151 13.94 -13.64 -5.89
CA TYR A 151 13.12 -12.65 -5.17
C TYR A 151 13.69 -11.23 -5.24
N TRP A 152 15.02 -11.10 -5.36
CA TRP A 152 15.72 -9.81 -5.39
C TRP A 152 15.35 -8.95 -6.60
N SER A 153 14.93 -9.59 -7.71
CA SER A 153 14.43 -8.88 -8.90
C SER A 153 13.18 -8.03 -8.64
N ILE A 154 12.48 -8.27 -7.54
CA ILE A 154 11.28 -7.53 -7.13
C ILE A 154 11.58 -6.68 -5.89
N ILE A 155 12.26 -7.25 -4.91
CA ILE A 155 12.53 -6.62 -3.61
C ILE A 155 13.43 -5.38 -3.76
N VAL A 156 14.54 -5.49 -4.50
CA VAL A 156 15.51 -4.39 -4.59
C VAL A 156 14.95 -3.18 -5.34
N PRO A 157 14.27 -3.34 -6.49
CA PRO A 157 13.61 -2.21 -7.15
C PRO A 157 12.57 -1.53 -6.27
N ALA A 158 11.85 -2.29 -5.44
CA ALA A 158 10.88 -1.73 -4.51
C ALA A 158 11.54 -0.79 -3.48
N PHE A 159 12.76 -1.10 -3.01
CA PHE A 159 13.48 -0.24 -2.07
C PHE A 159 13.78 1.14 -2.64
N ALA A 160 14.01 1.22 -3.94
CA ALA A 160 14.39 2.43 -4.65
C ALA A 160 13.17 3.23 -5.17
N ALA A 161 11.94 2.83 -4.84
CA ALA A 161 10.75 3.50 -5.36
C ALA A 161 10.71 4.99 -4.93
N PRO A 162 10.70 5.95 -5.87
CA PRO A 162 10.89 7.38 -5.57
C PRO A 162 9.84 7.97 -4.64
N ILE A 163 8.62 7.43 -4.66
CA ILE A 163 7.49 7.92 -3.86
C ILE A 163 7.78 7.84 -2.36
N GLY A 164 8.53 6.84 -1.92
CA GLY A 164 8.90 6.70 -0.52
C GLY A 164 9.80 7.83 -0.04
N LEU A 165 10.86 8.12 -0.79
CA LEU A 165 11.80 9.18 -0.42
C LEU A 165 11.09 10.53 -0.46
N PHE A 166 10.32 10.80 -1.51
CA PHE A 166 9.54 12.03 -1.64
C PHE A 166 8.61 12.22 -0.45
N LEU A 167 7.75 11.24 -0.16
CA LEU A 167 6.77 11.32 0.92
C LEU A 167 7.45 11.50 2.28
N MET A 168 8.46 10.69 2.60
CA MET A 168 9.17 10.78 3.88
C MET A 168 9.86 12.13 4.04
N LYS A 169 10.46 12.67 2.97
CA LYS A 169 11.11 13.99 3.03
C LYS A 169 10.11 15.10 3.31
N GLN A 170 8.95 15.11 2.66
CA GLN A 170 7.92 16.14 2.87
C GLN A 170 7.41 16.20 4.31
N PHE A 171 7.33 15.05 4.98
CA PHE A 171 6.97 15.00 6.40
C PHE A 171 8.15 15.37 7.31
N MET A 172 9.37 14.92 6.99
CA MET A 172 10.55 15.25 7.79
C MET A 172 10.92 16.73 7.72
N GLU A 173 10.64 17.42 6.61
CA GLU A 173 10.84 18.88 6.48
C GLU A 173 9.99 19.69 7.46
N GLN A 174 8.84 19.17 7.90
CA GLN A 174 7.96 19.86 8.85
C GLN A 174 8.49 19.82 10.30
N ILE A 175 9.45 18.94 10.60
CA ILE A 175 10.03 18.83 11.93
C ILE A 175 10.95 20.06 12.18
N PRO A 176 10.82 20.79 13.29
CA PRO A 176 11.74 21.88 13.59
C PRO A 176 13.18 21.39 13.79
N ASP A 177 14.14 22.03 13.15
CA ASP A 177 15.57 21.67 13.25
C ASP A 177 16.10 21.83 14.69
N VAL A 178 15.48 22.71 15.48
CA VAL A 178 15.80 22.95 16.89
C VAL A 178 15.73 21.68 17.74
N LEU A 179 14.84 20.73 17.41
CA LEU A 179 14.75 19.44 18.11
C LEU A 179 15.99 18.57 17.88
N ILE A 180 16.56 18.63 16.67
CA ILE A 180 17.76 17.89 16.29
C ILE A 180 18.99 18.54 16.91
N GLU A 181 19.06 19.88 16.90
CA GLU A 181 20.13 20.64 17.53
C GLU A 181 20.17 20.41 19.05
N ALA A 182 19.02 20.47 19.73
CA ALA A 182 18.93 20.18 21.17
C ALA A 182 19.44 18.77 21.49
N ALA A 183 19.03 17.76 20.72
CA ALA A 183 19.49 16.39 20.92
C ALA A 183 21.00 16.22 20.71
N LYS A 184 21.60 17.00 19.79
CA LYS A 184 23.06 17.02 19.58
C LYS A 184 23.79 17.66 20.75
N VAL A 185 23.25 18.73 21.33
CA VAL A 185 23.78 19.35 22.56
C VAL A 185 23.74 18.37 23.73
N ASP A 186 22.69 17.55 23.82
CA ASP A 186 22.57 16.45 24.80
C ASP A 186 23.48 15.24 24.52
N GLY A 187 24.34 15.32 23.50
CA GLY A 187 25.30 14.26 23.14
C GLY A 187 24.68 13.05 22.44
N ALA A 188 23.46 13.15 21.90
CA ALA A 188 22.84 12.06 21.15
C ALA A 188 23.55 11.83 19.80
N LYS A 189 23.92 10.58 19.52
CA LYS A 189 24.44 10.16 18.21
C LYS A 189 23.34 10.22 17.14
N GLU A 190 23.72 10.43 15.88
CA GLU A 190 22.77 10.59 14.77
C GLU A 190 21.79 9.43 14.59
N VAL A 191 22.26 8.19 14.73
CA VAL A 191 21.39 7.00 14.68
C VAL A 191 20.32 7.05 15.77
N ARG A 192 20.66 7.56 16.96
CA ARG A 192 19.71 7.73 18.06
C ARG A 192 18.69 8.82 17.77
N ILE A 193 19.14 9.96 17.23
CA ILE A 193 18.26 11.07 16.83
C ILE A 193 17.24 10.58 15.79
N TYR A 194 17.73 9.91 14.75
CA TYR A 194 16.89 9.35 13.70
C TYR A 194 15.83 8.38 14.25
N PHE A 195 16.24 7.34 14.99
CA PHE A 195 15.29 6.31 15.44
C PHE A 195 14.38 6.74 16.60
N ARG A 196 14.87 7.57 17.53
CA ARG A 196 14.12 7.92 18.75
C ARG A 196 13.41 9.27 18.70
N ILE A 197 13.80 10.18 17.81
CA ILE A 197 13.23 11.52 17.74
C ILE A 197 12.48 11.69 16.41
N VAL A 198 13.18 11.51 15.29
CA VAL A 198 12.63 11.83 13.96
C VAL A 198 11.58 10.80 13.54
N MET A 199 11.91 9.50 13.56
CA MET A 199 11.01 8.44 13.09
C MET A 199 9.65 8.39 13.83
N PRO A 200 9.57 8.55 15.16
CA PRO A 200 8.30 8.62 15.86
C PRO A 200 7.43 9.81 15.43
N LEU A 201 8.04 10.97 15.16
CA LEU A 201 7.32 12.17 14.70
C LEU A 201 6.76 12.00 13.28
N VAL A 202 7.41 11.19 12.44
CA VAL A 202 6.95 10.86 11.08
C VAL A 202 6.29 9.48 10.98
N LYS A 203 5.80 8.94 12.11
CA LYS A 203 5.03 7.69 12.13
C LYS A 203 3.86 7.69 11.12
N PRO A 204 3.09 8.78 10.96
CA PRO A 204 1.99 8.81 10.00
C PRO A 204 2.45 8.72 8.54
N ALA A 205 3.60 9.34 8.22
CA ALA A 205 4.23 9.22 6.91
C ALA A 205 4.69 7.78 6.64
N SER A 206 5.31 7.15 7.66
CA SER A 206 5.80 5.77 7.60
C SER A 206 4.66 4.77 7.37
N LEU A 207 3.51 4.98 8.03
CA LEU A 207 2.31 4.16 7.83
C LEU A 207 1.72 4.36 6.44
N THR A 208 1.62 5.61 5.97
CA THR A 208 1.14 5.92 4.62
C THR A 208 2.01 5.24 3.56
N LEU A 209 3.34 5.33 3.70
CA LEU A 209 4.27 4.63 2.82
C LEU A 209 4.09 3.11 2.89
N SER A 210 3.91 2.56 4.09
CA SER A 210 3.69 1.12 4.28
C SER A 210 2.41 0.64 3.60
N ILE A 211 1.32 1.44 3.64
CA ILE A 211 0.08 1.12 2.93
C ILE A 211 0.34 1.03 1.43
N PHE A 212 0.99 2.04 0.84
CA PHE A 212 1.29 2.04 -0.58
C PHE A 212 2.21 0.88 -0.98
N SER A 213 3.24 0.60 -0.19
CA SER A 213 4.17 -0.49 -0.44
C SER A 213 3.48 -1.86 -0.36
N ILE A 214 2.71 -2.11 0.71
CA ILE A 214 1.98 -3.37 0.88
C ILE A 214 0.95 -3.55 -0.23
N LEU A 215 0.19 -2.51 -0.59
CA LEU A 215 -0.78 -2.58 -1.67
C LEU A 215 -0.12 -2.97 -3.00
N ASN A 216 1.03 -2.38 -3.34
CA ASN A 216 1.74 -2.69 -4.59
C ASN A 216 2.40 -4.07 -4.57
N LEU A 217 3.12 -4.41 -3.51
CA LEU A 217 3.87 -5.66 -3.42
C LEU A 217 2.97 -6.87 -3.20
N TRP A 218 1.90 -6.74 -2.40
CA TRP A 218 0.96 -7.82 -2.18
C TRP A 218 0.20 -8.21 -3.46
N ASN A 219 -0.06 -7.24 -4.34
CA ASN A 219 -0.74 -7.48 -5.62
C ASN A 219 0.24 -7.82 -6.77
N THR A 220 1.54 -7.90 -6.51
CA THR A 220 2.51 -8.18 -7.57
C THR A 220 2.39 -9.62 -8.06
N ARG A 221 2.34 -9.78 -9.38
CA ARG A 221 2.31 -11.10 -10.03
C ARG A 221 3.70 -11.63 -10.38
N ALA A 222 4.76 -10.83 -10.24
CA ALA A 222 6.15 -11.24 -10.46
C ALA A 222 6.51 -11.81 -11.86
N SER A 223 5.55 -11.90 -12.79
CA SER A 223 5.63 -12.72 -14.01
C SER A 223 6.69 -12.27 -15.00
N ASN A 224 7.14 -11.02 -14.90
CA ASN A 224 8.14 -10.46 -15.81
C ASN A 224 9.57 -10.80 -15.39
N PHE A 225 9.79 -11.24 -14.15
CA PHE A 225 11.13 -11.50 -13.61
C PHE A 225 11.30 -12.91 -13.07
N ILE A 226 10.21 -13.56 -12.63
CA ILE A 226 10.22 -14.88 -12.02
C ILE A 226 9.59 -15.90 -12.96
N TYR A 227 10.37 -16.91 -13.34
CA TYR A 227 9.95 -17.97 -14.26
C TYR A 227 9.70 -19.31 -13.54
N ASN A 228 10.53 -19.64 -12.54
CA ASN A 228 10.38 -20.85 -11.74
C ASN A 228 9.08 -20.81 -10.93
N GLU A 229 8.28 -21.87 -11.03
CA GLU A 229 6.99 -21.99 -10.36
C GLU A 229 7.09 -21.83 -8.84
N GLU A 230 8.16 -22.36 -8.24
CA GLU A 230 8.41 -22.33 -6.78
C GLU A 230 8.61 -20.94 -6.19
N LEU A 231 8.95 -19.96 -7.03
CA LEU A 231 9.23 -18.58 -6.66
C LEU A 231 8.06 -17.64 -6.97
N LYS A 232 7.02 -18.13 -7.66
CA LYS A 232 5.88 -17.29 -8.06
C LYS A 232 5.07 -16.86 -6.85
N THR A 233 4.35 -15.76 -7.01
CA THR A 233 3.53 -15.18 -5.95
C THR A 233 2.13 -15.76 -5.93
N LEU A 234 1.44 -15.61 -4.80
CA LEU A 234 0.05 -15.99 -4.62
C LEU A 234 -0.89 -15.30 -5.62
N PRO A 235 -0.83 -13.96 -5.84
CA PRO A 235 -1.64 -13.31 -6.87
C PRO A 235 -1.42 -13.89 -8.26
N TYR A 236 -0.19 -14.33 -8.58
CA TYR A 236 0.06 -15.00 -9.85
C TYR A 236 -0.68 -16.33 -9.93
N ALA A 237 -0.48 -17.22 -8.95
CA ALA A 237 -1.09 -18.55 -8.95
C ALA A 237 -2.62 -18.47 -8.99
N LEU A 238 -3.21 -17.60 -8.17
CA LEU A 238 -4.65 -17.38 -8.16
C LEU A 238 -5.16 -16.80 -9.49
N SER A 239 -4.40 -15.91 -10.14
CA SER A 239 -4.79 -15.38 -11.45
C SER A 239 -4.78 -16.43 -12.56
N GLN A 240 -3.90 -17.44 -12.47
CA GLN A 240 -3.88 -18.57 -13.42
C GLN A 240 -5.12 -19.47 -13.23
N ILE A 241 -5.56 -19.68 -11.99
CA ILE A 241 -6.79 -20.43 -11.71
C ILE A 241 -8.00 -19.74 -12.35
N VAL A 242 -8.13 -18.43 -12.14
CA VAL A 242 -9.22 -17.64 -12.74
C VAL A 242 -9.15 -17.67 -14.27
N SER A 243 -7.93 -17.57 -14.81
CA SER A 243 -7.72 -17.53 -16.26
C SER A 243 -8.01 -18.85 -16.97
N GLY A 244 -7.91 -19.98 -16.25
CA GLY A 244 -8.15 -21.32 -16.81
C GLY A 244 -9.63 -21.73 -16.90
N GLY A 245 -10.58 -20.83 -16.65
CA GLY A 245 -12.01 -21.15 -16.76
C GLY A 245 -12.94 -20.03 -16.31
N GLN A 246 -12.92 -18.88 -17.00
CA GLN A 246 -13.64 -17.66 -16.58
C GLN A 246 -15.13 -17.87 -16.24
N ILE A 247 -15.83 -18.71 -17.00
CA ILE A 247 -17.27 -18.95 -16.78
C ILE A 247 -17.48 -19.99 -15.68
N ALA A 248 -16.86 -21.16 -15.82
CA ALA A 248 -17.03 -22.27 -14.87
C ALA A 248 -16.47 -21.95 -13.47
N ARG A 249 -15.49 -21.05 -13.38
CA ARG A 249 -14.82 -20.65 -12.13
C ARG A 249 -15.22 -19.24 -11.69
N ALA A 250 -16.35 -18.70 -12.14
CA ALA A 250 -16.76 -17.35 -11.76
C ALA A 250 -16.93 -17.20 -10.23
N GLY A 251 -17.48 -18.21 -9.55
CA GLY A 251 -17.57 -18.26 -8.09
C GLY A 251 -16.20 -18.33 -7.40
N VAL A 252 -15.32 -19.21 -7.89
CA VAL A 252 -13.91 -19.27 -7.44
C VAL A 252 -13.19 -17.94 -7.66
N SER A 253 -13.45 -17.25 -8.77
CA SER A 253 -12.89 -15.92 -9.05
C SER A 253 -13.32 -14.89 -8.01
N ALA A 254 -14.59 -14.91 -7.57
CA ALA A 254 -15.06 -14.04 -6.52
C ALA A 254 -14.40 -14.34 -5.17
N ALA A 255 -14.21 -15.62 -4.85
CA ALA A 255 -13.45 -16.04 -3.65
C ALA A 255 -11.99 -15.58 -3.72
N VAL A 256 -11.33 -15.70 -4.87
CA VAL A 256 -9.96 -15.19 -5.12
C VAL A 256 -9.88 -13.68 -4.90
N THR A 257 -10.84 -12.91 -5.45
CA THR A 257 -10.87 -11.45 -5.26
C THR A 257 -10.97 -11.09 -3.79
N LEU A 258 -11.86 -11.74 -3.02
CA LEU A 258 -11.97 -11.50 -1.59
C LEU A 258 -10.69 -11.89 -0.84
N PHE A 259 -10.08 -13.02 -1.19
CA PHE A 259 -8.86 -13.52 -0.54
C PHE A 259 -7.66 -12.60 -0.76
N ILE A 260 -7.49 -12.04 -1.95
CA ILE A 260 -6.40 -11.08 -2.22
C ILE A 260 -6.66 -9.74 -1.50
N LEU A 261 -7.92 -9.31 -1.44
CA LEU A 261 -8.33 -8.03 -0.87
C LEU A 261 -8.19 -7.97 0.66
N ILE A 262 -8.35 -9.10 1.36
CA ILE A 262 -8.43 -9.12 2.83
C ILE A 262 -7.17 -8.54 3.51
N VAL A 263 -5.98 -8.83 2.99
CA VAL A 263 -4.71 -8.43 3.64
C VAL A 263 -4.46 -6.92 3.52
N PRO A 264 -4.51 -6.30 2.32
CA PRO A 264 -4.42 -4.85 2.20
C PRO A 264 -5.52 -4.12 2.97
N LEU A 265 -6.75 -4.65 2.97
CA LEU A 265 -7.87 -4.04 3.70
C LEU A 265 -7.64 -4.05 5.21
N LEU A 266 -7.25 -5.18 5.79
CA LEU A 266 -6.95 -5.27 7.22
C LEU A 266 -5.82 -4.32 7.59
N PHE A 267 -4.74 -4.30 6.81
CA PHE A 267 -3.63 -3.37 7.05
C PHE A 267 -4.08 -1.91 7.02
N PHE A 268 -4.92 -1.53 6.03
CA PHE A 268 -5.49 -0.19 5.96
C PHE A 268 -6.33 0.15 7.19
N ILE A 269 -7.22 -0.75 7.63
CA ILE A 269 -8.07 -0.55 8.82
C ILE A 269 -7.23 -0.35 10.09
N PHE A 270 -6.11 -1.07 10.24
CA PHE A 270 -5.20 -0.89 11.37
C PHE A 270 -4.39 0.41 11.27
N ALA A 271 -4.03 0.85 10.06
CA ALA A 271 -3.19 2.03 9.86
C ALA A 271 -3.98 3.36 9.83
N GLN A 272 -5.28 3.34 9.46
CA GLN A 272 -6.07 4.55 9.23
C GLN A 272 -6.18 5.48 10.45
N SER A 273 -6.26 4.93 11.67
CA SER A 273 -6.45 5.73 12.89
C SER A 273 -5.28 6.69 13.13
N SER A 274 -4.05 6.24 12.88
CA SER A 274 -2.84 7.05 13.04
C SER A 274 -2.67 8.11 11.94
N ILE A 275 -3.33 7.94 10.79
CA ILE A 275 -3.32 8.92 9.68
C ILE A 275 -4.33 10.04 9.94
N ILE A 276 -5.50 9.69 10.49
CA ILE A 276 -6.55 10.67 10.81
C ILE A 276 -6.08 11.68 11.87
N GLU A 277 -5.30 11.24 12.86
CA GLU A 277 -4.73 12.12 13.90
C GLU A 277 -3.83 13.23 13.31
N THR A 278 -3.14 12.99 12.20
CA THR A 278 -2.28 13.99 11.54
C THR A 278 -3.03 14.88 10.56
N MET A 279 -4.04 14.38 9.88
CA MET A 279 -4.88 15.22 9.03
C MET A 279 -5.71 16.20 9.86
N ALA A 280 -6.11 15.81 11.08
CA ALA A 280 -6.84 16.67 12.01
C ALA A 280 -5.99 17.85 12.52
N SER A 281 -4.67 17.67 12.73
CA SER A 281 -3.79 18.77 13.17
C SER A 281 -3.45 19.76 12.05
N SER A 282 -3.36 19.29 10.79
CA SER A 282 -3.15 20.18 9.62
C SER A 282 -4.36 21.07 9.31
N GLY A 283 -5.56 20.68 9.74
CA GLY A 283 -6.79 21.48 9.60
C GLY A 283 -6.97 22.57 10.66
N ILE A 284 -6.11 22.63 11.68
CA ILE A 284 -6.13 23.69 12.69
C ILE A 284 -5.39 24.88 12.09
N LYS A 285 -6.16 25.81 11.51
CA LYS A 285 -5.68 27.16 11.19
C LYS A 285 -5.11 27.80 12.46
N GLU A 286 -3.84 28.19 12.44
CA GLU A 286 -3.32 29.25 13.30
C GLU A 286 -3.97 30.60 12.94
#